data_AF-A0A923HQ38-F1
#
_entry.id   AF-A0A923HQ38-F1
#
_cell.length_a   1.000
_cell.length_b   1.000
_cell.length_c   1.000
_cell.angle_alpha   90.00
_cell.angle_beta   90.00
_cell.angle_gamma   90.00
#
_symmetry.space_group_name_H-M   'P 1'
#
loop_
_entity.id
_entity.type
_entity.pdbx_description
1 polymer ?
#
loop_
_entity_poly.entity_id
_entity_poly.type
_entity_poly.pdbx_seq_one_letter_code
_entity_poly.pdbx_strand_id
1 'polypeptide(L)'
;MSVNTPNTPDTGAEVAPNNNTAGLNQAVIPENKLGPSGISPERHQQAVEIVSRMREEIQRAIIGQKTVVNQVLACCLAGGHILLEGVPGLGKTLLVKALAKTFAGSASRIQFTPDLMPADVMGHAIYDIKNQTFSVRKGPVFTNLLLADEINRAPAKTQSALLEVMQERQVTIENESHALDAPFMVLATQNPLENEGTYPLPEAQLDRFLIKACIDYPSAEEELAMLNMVTHKRIGDGLEVKQVNTIIKPETIIALQQLVSQIHVDDAVADYAVRIVRATRECPGISVGAGPRGSIALVRIARAFALMNKRDFVTPADIKAASLPVLRHRVALSPESELDGLSSDNILSNMIEQIAAPRA
;
A
#
# COMPACT_ATOMS: atom_id res chain seq x y z
N MET A 1 66.98 24.66 -14.70
CA MET A 1 66.98 25.16 -16.08
C MET A 1 67.64 24.11 -16.97
N SER A 2 67.16 23.72 -18.15
CA SER A 2 65.87 23.97 -18.80
C SER A 2 65.66 22.98 -19.97
N VAL A 3 64.44 22.45 -20.09
CA VAL A 3 63.61 22.39 -21.33
C VAL A 3 64.10 21.57 -22.56
N ASN A 4 63.32 20.52 -22.89
CA ASN A 4 62.63 20.19 -24.18
C ASN A 4 63.13 20.82 -25.52
N THR A 5 62.96 20.24 -26.72
CA THR A 5 62.27 19.03 -27.25
C THR A 5 62.74 18.78 -28.69
N PRO A 6 62.49 17.60 -29.29
CA PRO A 6 62.26 17.47 -30.73
C PRO A 6 60.87 16.84 -31.03
N ASN A 7 60.41 16.89 -32.29
CA ASN A 7 59.08 16.39 -32.68
C ASN A 7 59.07 15.72 -34.07
N THR A 8 58.52 14.49 -34.13
CA THR A 8 57.83 13.82 -35.28
C THR A 8 58.54 13.56 -36.63
N PRO A 9 58.08 12.59 -37.45
CA PRO A 9 57.19 11.43 -37.24
C PRO A 9 57.94 10.09 -37.57
N ASP A 10 57.39 8.91 -37.93
CA ASP A 10 56.01 8.47 -38.24
C ASP A 10 55.75 6.94 -38.04
N THR A 11 54.48 6.54 -38.24
CA THR A 11 53.85 5.22 -38.51
C THR A 11 54.65 3.90 -38.56
N GLY A 12 54.11 2.86 -37.89
CA GLY A 12 54.62 1.48 -38.06
C GLY A 12 54.03 0.29 -37.27
N ALA A 13 52.84 0.38 -36.65
CA ALA A 13 52.03 -0.73 -36.06
C ALA A 13 52.71 -1.80 -35.14
N GLU A 14 52.27 -1.87 -33.87
CA GLU A 14 52.57 -3.01 -32.97
C GLU A 14 51.31 -3.49 -32.21
N VAL A 15 51.34 -4.73 -31.72
CA VAL A 15 50.20 -5.51 -31.21
C VAL A 15 50.08 -5.45 -29.68
N ALA A 16 48.85 -5.35 -29.14
CA ALA A 16 48.58 -5.68 -27.73
C ALA A 16 47.13 -6.22 -27.52
N PRO A 17 46.90 -7.19 -26.61
CA PRO A 17 45.60 -7.82 -26.41
C PRO A 17 44.84 -7.33 -25.14
N ASN A 18 43.52 -7.60 -25.13
CA ASN A 18 42.61 -7.73 -23.99
C ASN A 18 42.79 -6.85 -22.74
N ASN A 19 41.79 -6.00 -22.50
CA ASN A 19 41.23 -5.87 -21.15
C ASN A 19 39.71 -5.67 -21.20
N ASN A 20 38.95 -6.65 -20.67
CA ASN A 20 37.49 -6.62 -20.61
C ASN A 20 37.05 -5.78 -19.40
N THR A 21 36.60 -4.52 -19.60
CA THR A 21 35.76 -3.78 -18.62
C THR A 21 35.22 -2.43 -19.17
N ALA A 22 34.35 -2.46 -20.18
CA ALA A 22 33.49 -1.32 -20.53
C ALA A 22 32.30 -1.79 -21.38
N GLY A 23 31.06 -1.32 -21.09
CA GLY A 23 29.92 -1.62 -21.98
C GLY A 23 28.52 -1.66 -21.37
N LEU A 24 28.16 -0.78 -20.42
CA LEU A 24 26.77 -0.60 -19.97
C LEU A 24 26.21 0.82 -20.22
N ASN A 25 26.92 1.64 -21.00
CA ASN A 25 26.42 2.94 -21.45
C ASN A 25 26.19 2.91 -22.96
N GLN A 26 25.02 3.42 -23.37
CA GLN A 26 24.54 3.58 -24.77
C GLN A 26 24.06 2.30 -25.48
N ALA A 27 22.86 1.85 -25.11
CA ALA A 27 21.96 1.16 -26.03
C ALA A 27 20.87 2.15 -26.48
N VAL A 28 20.89 2.54 -27.75
CA VAL A 28 19.84 3.37 -28.37
C VAL A 28 18.59 2.50 -28.54
N ILE A 29 17.44 2.98 -28.04
CA ILE A 29 16.19 2.21 -28.03
C ILE A 29 15.58 2.20 -29.44
N PRO A 30 15.35 1.03 -30.06
CA PRO A 30 14.51 0.93 -31.26
C PRO A 30 13.04 1.14 -30.88
N GLU A 31 12.28 1.86 -31.70
CA GLU A 31 10.83 2.05 -31.52
C GLU A 31 10.10 0.69 -31.55
N ASN A 32 9.81 0.13 -30.37
CA ASN A 32 9.25 -1.20 -30.24
C ASN A 32 7.73 -1.16 -30.05
N LYS A 33 7.03 -2.10 -30.70
CA LYS A 33 5.57 -2.09 -30.83
C LYS A 33 4.89 -2.17 -29.45
N LEU A 34 3.96 -1.24 -29.20
CA LEU A 34 3.15 -1.25 -27.98
C LEU A 34 2.22 -2.47 -27.99
N GLY A 35 2.10 -3.14 -26.83
CA GLY A 35 1.04 -4.13 -26.59
C GLY A 35 -0.33 -3.47 -26.43
N PRO A 36 -1.42 -4.25 -26.29
CA PRO A 36 -2.79 -3.71 -26.14
C PRO A 36 -2.93 -2.81 -24.89
N SER A 37 -2.14 -3.05 -23.85
CA SER A 37 -2.05 -2.24 -22.63
C SER A 37 -1.18 -0.97 -22.75
N GLY A 38 -0.54 -0.73 -23.89
CA GLY A 38 0.46 0.34 -24.05
C GLY A 38 1.80 0.11 -23.33
N ILE A 39 1.89 -0.95 -22.53
CA ILE A 39 3.07 -1.31 -21.74
C ILE A 39 4.01 -2.17 -22.62
N SER A 40 5.31 -1.84 -22.62
CA SER A 40 6.33 -2.69 -23.26
C SER A 40 6.48 -4.01 -22.49
N PRO A 41 6.52 -5.19 -23.16
CA PRO A 41 6.59 -6.50 -22.48
C PRO A 41 7.74 -6.62 -21.46
N GLU A 42 8.90 -6.05 -21.75
CA GLU A 42 10.07 -6.05 -20.86
C GLU A 42 9.80 -5.34 -19.52
N ARG A 43 9.19 -4.14 -19.55
CA ARG A 43 8.80 -3.41 -18.34
C ARG A 43 7.73 -4.16 -17.54
N HIS A 44 6.77 -4.81 -18.21
CA HIS A 44 5.77 -5.63 -17.54
C HIS A 44 6.45 -6.81 -16.81
N GLN A 45 7.33 -7.54 -17.50
CA GLN A 45 8.05 -8.67 -16.92
C GLN A 45 8.94 -8.26 -15.73
N GLN A 46 9.66 -7.14 -15.84
CA GLN A 46 10.44 -6.57 -14.73
C GLN A 46 9.56 -6.22 -13.52
N ALA A 47 8.41 -5.58 -13.75
CA ALA A 47 7.46 -5.23 -12.69
C ALA A 47 6.89 -6.49 -12.01
N VAL A 48 6.51 -7.51 -12.78
CA VAL A 48 6.04 -8.81 -12.28
C VAL A 48 7.11 -9.49 -11.42
N GLU A 49 8.38 -9.47 -11.83
CA GLU A 49 9.47 -10.07 -11.06
C GLU A 49 9.71 -9.33 -9.74
N ILE A 50 9.79 -7.99 -9.78
CA ILE A 50 9.96 -7.16 -8.58
C ILE A 50 8.82 -7.42 -7.58
N VAL A 51 7.56 -7.36 -8.04
CA VAL A 51 6.37 -7.58 -7.20
C VAL A 51 6.34 -9.01 -6.63
N SER A 52 6.75 -10.01 -7.42
CA SER A 52 6.85 -11.39 -6.94
C SER A 52 7.88 -11.54 -5.81
N ARG A 53 9.09 -10.97 -6.01
CA ARG A 53 10.16 -10.98 -4.99
C ARG A 53 9.75 -10.21 -3.72
N MET A 54 9.10 -9.05 -3.86
CA MET A 54 8.56 -8.30 -2.72
C MET A 54 7.55 -9.14 -1.92
N ARG A 55 6.61 -9.79 -2.61
CA ARG A 55 5.61 -10.66 -1.97
C ARG A 55 6.27 -11.81 -1.20
N GLU A 56 7.27 -12.46 -1.81
CA GLU A 56 8.01 -13.56 -1.18
C GLU A 56 8.76 -13.13 0.08
N GLU A 57 9.47 -11.99 0.04
CA GLU A 57 10.19 -11.47 1.21
C GLU A 57 9.25 -11.06 2.36
N ILE A 58 8.08 -10.50 2.06
CA ILE A 58 7.06 -10.18 3.08
C ILE A 58 6.44 -11.47 3.65
N GLN A 59 6.13 -12.46 2.81
CA GLN A 59 5.60 -13.77 3.24
C GLN A 59 6.62 -14.63 4.01
N ARG A 60 7.92 -14.36 3.89
CA ARG A 60 8.97 -14.99 4.73
C ARG A 60 9.00 -14.41 6.14
N ALA A 61 8.67 -13.13 6.30
CA ALA A 61 8.68 -12.45 7.59
C ALA A 61 7.40 -12.66 8.42
N ILE A 62 6.28 -12.96 7.76
CA ILE A 62 4.96 -13.03 8.39
C ILE A 62 4.42 -14.45 8.26
N ILE A 63 4.07 -15.03 9.41
CA ILE A 63 3.43 -16.35 9.45
C ILE A 63 1.93 -16.18 9.24
N GLY A 64 1.40 -16.94 8.28
CA GLY A 64 -0.01 -16.91 7.88
C GLY A 64 -0.40 -15.65 7.09
N GLN A 65 -1.69 -15.31 7.14
CA GLN A 65 -2.25 -14.04 6.63
C GLN A 65 -1.94 -13.70 5.15
N LYS A 66 -1.73 -14.72 4.29
CA LYS A 66 -1.38 -14.53 2.86
C LYS A 66 -2.32 -13.56 2.13
N THR A 67 -3.61 -13.59 2.46
CA THR A 67 -4.65 -12.70 1.93
C THR A 67 -4.41 -11.23 2.31
N VAL A 68 -4.09 -10.96 3.58
CA VAL A 68 -3.80 -9.61 4.09
C VAL A 68 -2.53 -9.06 3.46
N VAL A 69 -1.47 -9.89 3.36
CA VAL A 69 -0.23 -9.52 2.66
C VAL A 69 -0.50 -9.13 1.21
N ASN A 70 -1.30 -9.92 0.50
CA ASN A 70 -1.68 -9.63 -0.89
C ASN A 70 -2.50 -8.33 -1.00
N GLN A 71 -3.45 -8.10 -0.10
CA GLN A 71 -4.28 -6.89 -0.07
C GLN A 71 -3.44 -5.63 0.24
N VAL A 72 -2.52 -5.70 1.20
CA VAL A 72 -1.60 -4.60 1.55
C VAL A 72 -0.66 -4.28 0.39
N LEU A 73 -0.07 -5.29 -0.25
CA LEU A 73 0.77 -5.08 -1.43
C LEU A 73 -0.03 -4.52 -2.61
N ALA A 74 -1.24 -5.03 -2.86
CA ALA A 74 -2.13 -4.49 -3.89
C ALA A 74 -2.53 -3.03 -3.63
N CYS A 75 -2.79 -2.66 -2.36
CA CYS A 75 -3.09 -1.28 -1.97
C CYS A 75 -1.89 -0.34 -2.16
N CYS A 76 -0.68 -0.79 -1.82
CA CYS A 76 0.57 -0.07 -2.07
C CYS A 76 0.80 0.15 -3.58
N LEU A 77 0.63 -0.90 -4.39
CA LEU A 77 0.73 -0.85 -5.85
C LEU A 77 -0.38 -0.02 -6.51
N ALA A 78 -1.56 0.05 -5.91
CA ALA A 78 -2.64 0.91 -6.36
C ALA A 78 -2.48 2.39 -5.90
N GLY A 79 -1.53 2.69 -5.01
CA GLY A 79 -1.29 4.03 -4.46
C GLY A 79 -2.42 4.51 -3.53
N GLY A 80 -2.90 3.63 -2.65
CA GLY A 80 -3.96 3.91 -1.68
C GLY A 80 -3.54 3.73 -0.22
N HIS A 81 -4.48 4.00 0.68
CA HIS A 81 -4.35 3.76 2.13
C HIS A 81 -5.22 2.56 2.53
N ILE A 82 -4.85 1.85 3.59
CA ILE A 82 -5.55 0.66 4.06
C ILE A 82 -5.96 0.79 5.53
N LEU A 83 -7.15 0.26 5.82
CA LEU A 83 -7.67 0.07 7.16
C LEU A 83 -7.53 -1.42 7.55
N LEU A 84 -6.87 -1.71 8.68
CA LEU A 84 -6.55 -3.04 9.18
C LEU A 84 -7.34 -3.33 10.46
N GLU A 85 -8.52 -3.91 10.30
CA GLU A 85 -9.33 -4.39 11.41
C GLU A 85 -8.84 -5.75 11.90
N GLY A 86 -8.86 -5.99 13.20
CA GLY A 86 -8.46 -7.26 13.80
C GLY A 86 -7.76 -7.05 15.13
N VAL A 87 -7.59 -8.12 15.90
CA VAL A 87 -7.12 -8.02 17.29
C VAL A 87 -5.63 -7.60 17.39
N PRO A 88 -5.20 -7.05 18.54
CA PRO A 88 -3.79 -6.75 18.81
C PRO A 88 -2.89 -8.00 18.72
N GLY A 89 -1.59 -7.79 18.52
CA GLY A 89 -0.58 -8.87 18.53
C GLY A 89 -0.40 -9.64 17.20
N LEU A 90 -1.33 -9.56 16.25
CA LEU A 90 -1.28 -10.31 14.96
C LEU A 90 -0.24 -9.81 13.93
N GLY A 91 0.92 -9.33 14.36
CA GLY A 91 2.03 -8.99 13.46
C GLY A 91 1.84 -7.74 12.58
N LYS A 92 0.79 -6.92 12.79
CA LYS A 92 0.53 -5.69 12.00
C LYS A 92 1.78 -4.78 11.90
N THR A 93 2.48 -4.57 13.01
CA THR A 93 3.73 -3.79 13.07
C THR A 93 4.88 -4.43 12.28
N LEU A 94 4.95 -5.76 12.23
CA LEU A 94 5.95 -6.49 11.44
C LEU A 94 5.66 -6.35 9.95
N LEU A 95 4.40 -6.43 9.54
CA LEU A 95 3.95 -6.25 8.16
C LEU A 95 4.34 -4.89 7.57
N VAL A 96 4.11 -3.80 8.31
CA VAL A 96 4.51 -2.45 7.86
C VAL A 96 6.02 -2.34 7.72
N LYS A 97 6.79 -2.79 8.72
CA LYS A 97 8.25 -2.70 8.68
C LYS A 97 8.87 -3.60 7.60
N ALA A 98 8.30 -4.80 7.37
CA ALA A 98 8.71 -5.69 6.30
C ALA A 98 8.48 -5.04 4.93
N LEU A 99 7.27 -4.52 4.68
CA LEU A 99 6.95 -3.83 3.43
C LEU A 99 7.89 -2.65 3.18
N ALA A 100 8.10 -1.75 4.15
CA ALA A 100 9.02 -0.62 4.02
C ALA A 100 10.45 -1.09 3.66
N LYS A 101 10.96 -2.12 4.33
CA LYS A 101 12.32 -2.61 4.09
C LYS A 101 12.52 -3.19 2.68
N THR A 102 11.49 -3.78 2.06
CA THR A 102 11.61 -4.29 0.68
C THR A 102 11.96 -3.21 -0.35
N PHE A 103 11.60 -1.94 -0.10
CA PHE A 103 11.88 -0.82 -1.00
C PHE A 103 12.78 0.28 -0.41
N ALA A 104 13.48 0.00 0.70
CA ALA A 104 14.27 0.98 1.45
C ALA A 104 13.48 2.23 1.92
N GLY A 105 12.17 2.09 2.10
CA GLY A 105 11.33 3.17 2.61
C GLY A 105 11.51 3.40 4.11
N SER A 106 11.23 4.62 4.55
CA SER A 106 11.04 4.91 5.97
C SER A 106 9.70 4.36 6.47
N ALA A 107 9.68 3.92 7.73
CA ALA A 107 8.47 3.49 8.42
C ALA A 107 8.37 4.19 9.77
N SER A 108 7.22 4.81 10.02
CA SER A 108 6.89 5.45 11.30
C SER A 108 5.68 4.76 11.91
N ARG A 109 5.57 4.82 13.25
CA ARG A 109 4.44 4.30 14.01
C ARG A 109 3.95 5.37 14.95
N ILE A 110 2.64 5.58 14.95
CA ILE A 110 1.93 6.42 15.91
C ILE A 110 0.83 5.59 16.56
N GLN A 111 0.73 5.68 17.89
CA GLN A 111 -0.40 5.13 18.64
C GLN A 111 -1.45 6.24 18.74
N PHE A 112 -2.68 5.98 18.33
CA PHE A 112 -3.78 6.90 18.54
C PHE A 112 -4.31 6.72 19.96
N THR A 113 -4.33 7.82 20.72
CA THR A 113 -4.77 7.86 22.11
C THR A 113 -5.74 9.05 22.31
N PRO A 114 -6.58 9.05 23.36
CA PRO A 114 -7.59 10.10 23.55
C PRO A 114 -7.03 11.51 23.75
N ASP A 115 -5.77 11.63 24.17
CA ASP A 115 -5.00 12.85 24.40
C ASP A 115 -4.18 13.31 23.18
N LEU A 116 -4.05 12.47 22.13
CA LEU A 116 -3.23 12.77 20.96
C LEU A 116 -3.75 13.99 20.19
N MET A 117 -2.91 15.00 19.98
CA MET A 117 -3.28 16.23 19.27
C MET A 117 -2.93 16.15 17.77
N PRO A 118 -3.58 16.96 16.91
CA PRO A 118 -3.21 17.07 15.49
C PRO A 118 -1.73 17.44 15.27
N ALA A 119 -1.15 18.26 16.16
CA ALA A 119 0.25 18.66 16.13
C ALA A 119 1.24 17.50 16.40
N ASP A 120 0.81 16.45 17.10
CA ASP A 120 1.64 15.25 17.33
C ASP A 120 1.66 14.32 16.10
N VAL A 121 0.65 14.44 15.22
CA VAL A 121 0.56 13.73 13.94
C VAL A 121 1.33 14.50 12.86
N MET A 122 1.02 15.79 12.72
CA MET A 122 1.52 16.66 11.65
C MET A 122 2.94 17.17 11.91
N GLY A 123 3.27 17.45 13.17
CA GLY A 123 4.43 18.25 13.54
C GLY A 123 4.04 19.65 14.03
N HIS A 124 5.02 20.37 14.55
CA HIS A 124 4.82 21.71 15.15
C HIS A 124 6.11 22.53 15.06
N ALA A 125 5.97 23.86 15.13
CA ALA A 125 7.11 24.76 15.28
C ALA A 125 7.59 24.81 16.74
N ILE A 126 8.89 24.67 16.96
CA ILE A 126 9.55 24.89 18.25
C ILE A 126 10.42 26.15 18.12
N TYR A 127 10.21 27.11 19.02
CA TYR A 127 11.09 28.28 19.13
C TYR A 127 12.46 27.87 19.70
N ASP A 128 13.51 27.97 18.89
CA ASP A 128 14.88 27.73 19.32
C ASP A 128 15.40 28.98 20.06
N ILE A 129 15.46 28.88 21.39
CA ILE A 129 15.94 29.96 22.28
C ILE A 129 17.38 30.38 21.96
N LYS A 130 18.23 29.48 21.44
CA LYS A 130 19.64 29.79 21.13
C LYS A 130 19.77 30.61 19.86
N ASN A 131 19.02 30.23 18.83
CA ASN A 131 19.09 30.86 17.51
C ASN A 131 18.06 32.01 17.34
N GLN A 132 17.11 32.16 18.27
CA GLN A 132 15.98 33.09 18.21
C GLN A 132 15.10 32.89 16.95
N THR A 133 15.02 31.65 16.48
CA THR A 133 14.30 31.25 15.26
C THR A 133 13.29 30.15 15.56
N PHE A 134 12.15 30.18 14.88
CA PHE A 134 11.24 29.03 14.85
C PHE A 134 11.84 27.92 14.00
N SER A 135 11.84 26.69 14.52
CA SER A 135 12.32 25.49 13.86
C SER A 135 11.18 24.47 13.75
N VAL A 136 10.88 24.02 12.53
CA VAL A 136 9.79 23.05 12.31
C VAL A 136 10.25 21.65 12.71
N ARG A 137 9.58 21.04 13.68
CA ARG A 137 9.68 19.61 13.94
C ARG A 137 8.61 18.86 13.14
N LYS A 138 9.07 18.17 12.10
CA LYS A 138 8.29 17.22 11.31
C LYS A 138 7.67 16.13 12.21
N GLY A 139 6.36 15.91 12.08
CA GLY A 139 5.65 14.82 12.76
C GLY A 139 5.91 13.44 12.14
N PRO A 140 5.36 12.37 12.74
CA PRO A 140 5.53 11.00 12.27
C PRO A 140 4.95 10.74 10.87
N VAL A 141 4.11 11.62 10.32
CA VAL A 141 3.60 11.52 8.94
C VAL A 141 4.68 11.70 7.86
N PHE A 142 5.83 12.31 8.18
CA PHE A 142 6.96 12.45 7.25
C PHE A 142 7.75 11.13 7.15
N THR A 143 7.16 10.16 6.46
CA THR A 143 7.62 8.78 6.30
C THR A 143 7.05 8.22 4.99
N ASN A 144 7.58 7.12 4.45
CA ASN A 144 6.94 6.45 3.31
C ASN A 144 5.75 5.60 3.76
N LEU A 145 5.91 4.80 4.82
CA LEU A 145 4.81 4.06 5.45
C LEU A 145 4.53 4.60 6.86
N LEU A 146 3.26 4.88 7.14
CA LEU A 146 2.78 5.23 8.48
C LEU A 146 1.86 4.13 9.01
N LEU A 147 2.22 3.53 10.14
CA LEU A 147 1.33 2.71 10.95
C LEU A 147 0.60 3.61 11.96
N ALA A 148 -0.70 3.79 11.78
CA ALA A 148 -1.57 4.53 12.70
C ALA A 148 -2.40 3.53 13.51
N ASP A 149 -1.87 3.10 14.65
CA ASP A 149 -2.52 2.08 15.47
C ASP A 149 -3.70 2.65 16.26
N GLU A 150 -4.83 1.92 16.26
CA GLU A 150 -6.06 2.24 17.00
C GLU A 150 -6.65 3.62 16.66
N ILE A 151 -6.78 3.94 15.37
CA ILE A 151 -7.25 5.25 14.86
C ILE A 151 -8.59 5.70 15.48
N ASN A 152 -9.43 4.74 15.90
CA ASN A 152 -10.69 4.96 16.61
C ASN A 152 -10.54 5.44 18.06
N ARG A 153 -9.34 5.56 18.64
CA ARG A 153 -9.15 6.05 20.03
C ARG A 153 -8.84 7.54 20.14
N ALA A 154 -8.37 8.19 19.07
CA ALA A 154 -8.10 9.62 19.11
C ALA A 154 -9.35 10.46 18.79
N PRO A 155 -9.43 11.72 19.26
CA PRO A 155 -10.54 12.62 18.95
C PRO A 155 -10.70 12.86 17.45
N ALA A 156 -11.94 13.16 17.03
CA ALA A 156 -12.29 13.42 15.62
C ALA A 156 -11.44 14.51 14.93
N LYS A 157 -10.89 15.48 15.68
CA LYS A 157 -9.95 16.49 15.14
C LYS A 157 -8.63 15.87 14.69
N THR A 158 -8.07 14.96 15.49
CA THR A 158 -6.80 14.28 15.22
C THR A 158 -6.96 13.23 14.12
N GLN A 159 -8.10 12.54 14.08
CA GLN A 159 -8.50 11.69 12.95
C GLN A 159 -8.58 12.53 11.65
N SER A 160 -9.26 13.68 11.69
CA SER A 160 -9.42 14.56 10.52
C SER A 160 -8.08 15.07 9.99
N ALA A 161 -7.14 15.44 10.88
CA ALA A 161 -5.80 15.86 10.48
C ALA A 161 -5.03 14.76 9.73
N LEU A 162 -5.05 13.51 10.21
CA LEU A 162 -4.43 12.39 9.47
C LEU A 162 -5.09 12.19 8.10
N LEU A 163 -6.42 12.31 8.02
CA LEU A 163 -7.19 12.11 6.78
C LEU A 163 -7.01 13.24 5.76
N GLU A 164 -6.71 14.46 6.22
CA GLU A 164 -6.29 15.59 5.39
C GLU A 164 -4.90 15.31 4.80
N VAL A 165 -3.94 14.91 5.63
CA VAL A 165 -2.58 14.53 5.21
C VAL A 165 -2.60 13.36 4.20
N MET A 166 -3.50 12.39 4.36
CA MET A 166 -3.75 11.32 3.37
C MET A 166 -4.25 11.84 2.02
N GLN A 167 -5.11 12.86 2.03
CA GLN A 167 -5.75 13.40 0.83
C GLN A 167 -4.86 14.38 0.07
N GLU A 168 -4.23 15.31 0.79
CA GLU A 168 -3.43 16.40 0.22
C GLU A 168 -1.95 16.02 0.00
N ARG A 169 -1.46 14.98 0.69
CA ARG A 169 -0.05 14.51 0.64
C ARG A 169 0.99 15.58 1.00
N GLN A 170 0.55 16.56 1.77
CA GLN A 170 1.35 17.64 2.34
C GLN A 170 0.81 18.00 3.73
N VAL A 171 1.60 18.71 4.50
CA VAL A 171 1.27 19.20 5.84
C VAL A 171 1.55 20.69 5.89
N THR A 172 0.61 21.50 6.37
CA THR A 172 0.85 22.94 6.57
C THR A 172 1.14 23.21 8.05
N ILE A 173 2.28 23.83 8.35
CA ILE A 173 2.73 24.17 9.70
C ILE A 173 3.08 25.67 9.71
N GLU A 174 2.47 26.47 10.58
CA GLU A 174 2.70 27.93 10.67
C GLU A 174 2.63 28.69 9.32
N ASN A 175 1.72 28.24 8.43
CA ASN A 175 1.52 28.71 7.04
C ASN A 175 2.57 28.27 6.00
N GLU A 176 3.58 27.47 6.37
CA GLU A 176 4.46 26.80 5.41
C GLU A 176 3.92 25.41 5.05
N SER A 177 3.75 25.13 3.76
CA SER A 177 3.34 23.80 3.27
C SER A 177 4.57 22.93 2.99
N HIS A 178 4.63 21.78 3.65
CA HIS A 178 5.68 20.78 3.51
C HIS A 178 5.11 19.52 2.83
N ALA A 179 5.60 19.19 1.64
CA ALA A 179 5.23 17.95 0.96
C ALA A 179 5.75 16.70 1.70
N LEU A 180 5.03 15.58 1.56
CA LEU A 180 5.45 14.27 2.06
C LEU A 180 6.35 13.56 1.03
N ASP A 181 7.23 12.70 1.53
CA ASP A 181 8.11 11.88 0.69
C ASP A 181 7.31 10.77 -0.02
N ALA A 182 7.31 10.78 -1.35
CA ALA A 182 6.61 9.76 -2.15
C ALA A 182 7.45 8.46 -2.24
N PRO A 183 6.83 7.26 -2.23
CA PRO A 183 5.41 7.00 -2.01
C PRO A 183 5.02 7.21 -0.54
N PHE A 184 3.80 7.71 -0.31
CA PHE A 184 3.19 7.79 1.01
C PHE A 184 1.99 6.84 1.11
N MET A 185 1.98 5.99 2.13
CA MET A 185 0.87 5.07 2.43
C MET A 185 0.62 5.00 3.93
N VAL A 186 -0.66 5.01 4.31
CA VAL A 186 -1.10 4.87 5.70
C VAL A 186 -1.75 3.50 5.86
N LEU A 187 -1.33 2.79 6.90
CA LEU A 187 -1.94 1.58 7.39
C LEU A 187 -2.54 1.93 8.75
N ALA A 188 -3.83 2.29 8.77
CA ALA A 188 -4.55 2.56 10.01
C ALA A 188 -5.07 1.25 10.59
N THR A 189 -5.04 1.06 11.90
CA THR A 189 -5.60 -0.15 12.55
C THR A 189 -6.78 0.20 13.43
N GLN A 190 -7.75 -0.72 13.52
CA GLN A 190 -8.89 -0.64 14.42
C GLN A 190 -9.01 -1.96 15.18
N ASN A 191 -9.32 -1.88 16.47
CA ASN A 191 -9.71 -3.02 17.29
C ASN A 191 -11.25 -3.06 17.40
N PRO A 192 -11.94 -4.06 16.84
CA PRO A 192 -13.40 -4.14 16.88
C PRO A 192 -13.95 -4.50 18.28
N LEU A 193 -13.10 -4.90 19.23
CA LEU A 193 -13.51 -5.30 20.58
C LEU A 193 -13.48 -4.15 21.59
N GLU A 194 -12.95 -2.98 21.23
CA GLU A 194 -12.84 -1.82 22.12
C GLU A 194 -14.02 -0.86 21.94
N ASN A 195 -15.04 -1.02 22.79
CA ASN A 195 -16.22 -0.14 22.84
C ASN A 195 -16.08 1.04 23.81
N GLU A 196 -15.12 1.00 24.74
CA GLU A 196 -14.90 2.10 25.71
C GLU A 196 -13.91 3.13 25.18
N GLY A 197 -14.31 4.41 25.21
CA GLY A 197 -13.43 5.53 24.83
C GLY A 197 -13.11 5.62 23.33
N THR A 198 -13.89 4.96 22.47
CA THR A 198 -13.68 4.97 21.02
C THR A 198 -14.61 5.95 20.29
N TYR A 199 -14.04 6.64 19.30
CA TYR A 199 -14.66 7.56 18.37
C TYR A 199 -14.72 6.87 16.99
N PRO A 200 -15.89 6.33 16.57
CA PRO A 200 -16.00 5.65 15.28
C PRO A 200 -15.73 6.64 14.14
N LEU A 201 -15.00 6.17 13.11
CA LEU A 201 -14.78 6.94 11.89
C LEU A 201 -16.12 7.07 11.12
N PRO A 202 -16.61 8.29 10.82
CA PRO A 202 -17.75 8.48 9.94
C PRO A 202 -17.52 7.85 8.56
N GLU A 203 -18.58 7.45 7.86
CA GLU A 203 -18.51 6.84 6.52
C GLU A 203 -17.70 7.67 5.52
N ALA A 204 -17.88 9.00 5.53
CA ALA A 204 -17.13 9.94 4.70
C ALA A 204 -15.61 9.96 4.99
N GLN A 205 -15.19 9.52 6.18
CA GLN A 205 -13.79 9.31 6.54
C GLN A 205 -13.31 7.91 6.12
N LEU A 206 -14.11 6.87 6.35
CA LEU A 206 -13.83 5.50 5.93
C LEU A 206 -13.60 5.39 4.42
N ASP A 207 -14.38 6.09 3.60
CA ASP A 207 -14.25 6.08 2.12
C ASP A 207 -12.88 6.58 1.60
N ARG A 208 -12.11 7.33 2.40
CA ARG A 208 -10.73 7.73 2.07
C ARG A 208 -9.74 6.55 2.07
N PHE A 209 -10.07 5.46 2.78
CA PHE A 209 -9.30 4.22 2.68
C PHE A 209 -9.69 3.47 1.40
N LEU A 210 -8.69 3.06 0.62
CA LEU A 210 -8.92 2.36 -0.64
C LEU A 210 -9.57 0.99 -0.37
N ILE A 211 -9.05 0.28 0.63
CA ILE A 211 -9.58 -0.99 1.13
C ILE A 211 -9.57 -1.08 2.65
N LYS A 212 -10.47 -1.89 3.21
CA LYS A 212 -10.42 -2.43 4.57
C LYS A 212 -10.06 -3.92 4.47
N ALA A 213 -9.02 -4.33 5.18
CA ALA A 213 -8.67 -5.74 5.38
C ALA A 213 -9.00 -6.14 6.82
N CYS A 214 -9.57 -7.33 6.99
CA CYS A 214 -9.78 -7.93 8.30
C CYS A 214 -8.70 -9.00 8.54
N ILE A 215 -8.18 -9.04 9.76
CA ILE A 215 -7.18 -10.01 10.22
C ILE A 215 -7.81 -10.82 11.35
N ASP A 216 -8.23 -12.02 11.01
CA ASP A 216 -8.74 -13.00 11.97
C ASP A 216 -7.58 -13.70 12.70
N TYR A 217 -7.94 -14.49 13.73
CA TYR A 217 -6.97 -15.34 14.42
C TYR A 217 -6.31 -16.33 13.45
N PRO A 218 -4.99 -16.59 13.58
CA PRO A 218 -4.29 -17.58 12.78
C PRO A 218 -4.88 -18.98 12.97
N SER A 219 -4.70 -19.87 11.99
CA SER A 219 -5.03 -21.29 12.19
C SER A 219 -4.13 -21.90 13.28
N ALA A 220 -4.52 -23.02 13.88
CA ALA A 220 -3.70 -23.70 14.89
C ALA A 220 -2.29 -24.07 14.37
N GLU A 221 -2.13 -24.33 13.06
CA GLU A 221 -0.84 -24.56 12.42
C GLU A 221 0.00 -23.27 12.30
N GLU A 222 -0.64 -22.16 11.93
CA GLU A 222 -0.02 -20.85 11.83
C GLU A 222 0.35 -20.29 13.23
N GLU A 223 -0.49 -20.52 14.24
CA GLU A 223 -0.25 -20.16 15.64
C GLU A 223 0.88 -20.97 16.23
N LEU A 224 0.93 -22.29 16.00
CA LEU A 224 2.05 -23.14 16.41
C LEU A 224 3.36 -22.72 15.72
N ALA A 225 3.32 -22.36 14.43
CA ALA A 225 4.47 -21.82 13.72
C ALA A 225 4.92 -20.47 14.31
N MET A 226 3.98 -19.58 14.67
CA MET A 226 4.27 -18.30 15.31
C MET A 226 4.90 -18.50 16.69
N LEU A 227 4.33 -19.37 17.52
CA LEU A 227 4.86 -19.75 18.82
C LEU A 227 6.29 -20.29 18.68
N ASN A 228 6.53 -21.19 17.74
CA ASN A 228 7.86 -21.74 17.48
C ASN A 228 8.85 -20.65 17.03
N MET A 229 8.44 -19.73 16.16
CA MET A 229 9.29 -18.64 15.67
C MET A 229 9.67 -17.63 16.78
N VAL A 230 8.76 -17.33 17.70
CA VAL A 230 9.01 -16.45 18.85
C VAL A 230 9.85 -17.16 19.92
N THR A 231 9.51 -18.40 20.28
CA THR A 231 10.11 -19.09 21.44
C THR A 231 11.46 -19.76 21.16
N HIS A 232 11.70 -20.34 19.97
CA HIS A 232 12.90 -21.16 19.76
C HIS A 232 14.19 -20.39 19.45
N LYS A 233 14.14 -19.10 19.04
CA LYS A 233 15.35 -18.39 18.56
C LYS A 233 15.41 -16.87 18.81
N ARG A 234 15.18 -16.34 20.02
CA ARG A 234 15.84 -15.09 20.54
C ARG A 234 15.48 -14.75 21.98
N ILE A 235 16.33 -13.92 22.59
CA ILE A 235 16.01 -13.15 23.80
C ILE A 235 15.40 -11.80 23.33
N GLY A 236 14.16 -11.53 23.73
CA GLY A 236 13.44 -10.27 23.48
C GLY A 236 12.34 -10.37 22.41
N ASP A 237 11.23 -9.65 22.63
CA ASP A 237 9.96 -9.70 21.87
C ASP A 237 10.03 -9.18 20.42
N GLY A 238 11.24 -8.98 19.89
CA GLY A 238 11.49 -8.45 18.56
C GLY A 238 11.51 -9.53 17.49
N LEU A 239 10.36 -9.76 16.83
CA LEU A 239 10.33 -10.41 15.51
C LEU A 239 11.17 -9.57 14.53
N GLU A 240 12.44 -9.94 14.33
CA GLU A 240 13.38 -9.09 13.61
C GLU A 240 13.12 -9.06 12.10
N VAL A 241 12.72 -7.88 11.62
CA VAL A 241 12.74 -7.45 10.20
C VAL A 241 14.13 -7.57 9.55
N LYS A 242 15.19 -7.95 10.28
CA LYS A 242 16.54 -8.12 9.75
C LYS A 242 16.62 -9.14 8.60
N GLN A 243 15.72 -10.13 8.55
CA GLN A 243 15.70 -11.17 7.51
C GLN A 243 15.13 -10.71 6.15
N VAL A 244 14.33 -9.64 6.10
CA VAL A 244 13.75 -9.11 4.85
C VAL A 244 14.82 -8.36 4.05
N ASN A 245 15.04 -8.71 2.79
CA ASN A 245 16.00 -8.03 1.93
C ASN A 245 15.40 -6.77 1.31
N THR A 246 16.24 -5.76 1.10
CA THR A 246 15.90 -4.60 0.26
C THR A 246 16.08 -4.99 -1.21
N ILE A 247 15.04 -4.81 -2.01
CA ILE A 247 14.94 -5.27 -3.39
C ILE A 247 15.02 -4.09 -4.36
N ILE A 248 14.35 -2.99 -4.01
CA ILE A 248 14.21 -1.78 -4.85
C ILE A 248 14.35 -0.52 -4.00
N LYS A 249 14.21 0.66 -4.63
CA LYS A 249 14.17 1.97 -3.98
C LYS A 249 12.75 2.57 -3.99
N PRO A 250 12.45 3.62 -3.19
CA PRO A 250 11.12 4.21 -3.13
C PRO A 250 10.60 4.73 -4.48
N GLU A 251 11.47 5.28 -5.33
CA GLU A 251 11.08 5.79 -6.66
C GLU A 251 10.59 4.67 -7.59
N THR A 252 11.05 3.43 -7.36
CA THR A 252 10.60 2.27 -8.12
C THR A 252 9.15 1.90 -7.79
N ILE A 253 8.69 2.12 -6.55
CA ILE A 253 7.27 1.95 -6.18
C ILE A 253 6.40 2.94 -6.96
N ILE A 254 6.85 4.18 -7.15
CA ILE A 254 6.12 5.20 -7.92
C ILE A 254 6.00 4.76 -9.39
N ALA A 255 7.08 4.25 -9.98
CA ALA A 255 7.06 3.69 -11.33
C ALA A 255 6.13 2.46 -11.45
N LEU A 256 6.09 1.59 -10.43
CA LEU A 256 5.15 0.47 -10.37
C LEU A 256 3.69 0.95 -10.26
N GLN A 257 3.40 1.97 -9.44
CA GLN A 257 2.06 2.57 -9.33
C GLN A 257 1.59 3.16 -10.68
N GLN A 258 2.50 3.82 -11.41
CA GLN A 258 2.23 4.33 -12.76
C GLN A 258 1.95 3.20 -13.75
N LEU A 259 2.75 2.12 -13.75
CA LEU A 259 2.53 0.94 -14.60
C LEU A 259 1.21 0.24 -14.26
N VAL A 260 0.88 0.07 -12.98
CA VAL A 260 -0.39 -0.51 -12.53
C VAL A 260 -1.59 0.31 -13.02
N SER A 261 -1.48 1.65 -13.05
CA SER A 261 -2.57 2.50 -13.57
C SER A 261 -2.84 2.33 -15.07
N GLN A 262 -1.86 1.83 -15.83
CA GLN A 262 -1.93 1.59 -17.29
C GLN A 262 -2.41 0.18 -17.65
N ILE A 263 -2.53 -0.73 -16.69
CA ILE A 263 -3.03 -2.10 -16.93
C ILE A 263 -4.42 -2.06 -17.58
N HIS A 264 -4.59 -2.87 -18.63
CA HIS A 264 -5.78 -2.83 -19.48
C HIS A 264 -7.03 -3.28 -18.72
N VAL A 265 -8.16 -2.65 -19.02
CA VAL A 265 -9.47 -2.95 -18.44
C VAL A 265 -10.49 -2.82 -19.56
N ASP A 266 -11.08 -3.93 -19.99
CA ASP A 266 -12.15 -3.91 -20.99
C ASP A 266 -13.41 -3.24 -20.44
N ASP A 267 -14.16 -2.56 -21.31
CA ASP A 267 -15.40 -1.87 -20.94
C ASP A 267 -16.42 -2.81 -20.27
N ALA A 268 -16.46 -4.09 -20.68
CA ALA A 268 -17.31 -5.10 -20.05
C ALA A 268 -16.90 -5.42 -18.60
N VAL A 269 -15.60 -5.34 -18.27
CA VAL A 269 -15.07 -5.53 -16.90
C VAL A 269 -15.27 -4.26 -16.06
N ALA A 270 -15.18 -3.08 -16.68
CA ALA A 270 -15.53 -1.81 -16.05
C ALA A 270 -17.03 -1.72 -15.72
N ASP A 271 -17.91 -2.08 -16.67
CA ASP A 271 -19.36 -2.20 -16.43
C ASP A 271 -19.66 -3.20 -15.31
N TYR A 272 -18.98 -4.35 -15.29
CA TYR A 272 -19.13 -5.33 -14.21
C TYR A 272 -18.82 -4.75 -12.83
N ALA A 273 -17.76 -3.95 -12.71
CA ALA A 273 -17.42 -3.24 -11.48
C ALA A 273 -18.49 -2.20 -11.08
N VAL A 274 -19.06 -1.48 -12.06
CA VAL A 274 -20.17 -0.55 -11.83
C VAL A 274 -21.45 -1.29 -11.39
N ARG A 275 -21.78 -2.43 -12.01
CA ARG A 275 -22.93 -3.27 -11.66
C ARG A 275 -22.85 -3.80 -10.23
N ILE A 276 -21.68 -4.28 -9.78
CA ILE A 276 -21.47 -4.68 -8.37
C ILE A 276 -21.74 -3.51 -7.42
N VAL A 277 -21.16 -2.33 -7.70
CA VAL A 277 -21.33 -1.15 -6.84
C VAL A 277 -22.77 -0.66 -6.82
N ARG A 278 -23.46 -0.67 -7.96
CA ARG A 278 -24.89 -0.32 -8.03
C ARG A 278 -25.76 -1.30 -7.23
N ALA A 279 -25.50 -2.60 -7.34
CA ALA A 279 -26.25 -3.62 -6.60
C ALA A 279 -26.22 -3.38 -5.09
N THR A 280 -25.11 -2.87 -4.52
CA THR A 280 -25.08 -2.54 -3.07
C THR A 280 -26.11 -1.49 -2.63
N ARG A 281 -26.66 -0.68 -3.54
CA ARG A 281 -27.68 0.35 -3.27
C ARG A 281 -29.11 -0.15 -3.44
N GLU A 282 -29.25 -1.31 -4.09
CA GLU A 282 -30.51 -1.95 -4.46
C GLU A 282 -30.69 -3.29 -3.68
N CYS A 283 -29.68 -3.71 -2.90
CA CYS A 283 -29.63 -4.95 -2.14
C CYS A 283 -30.45 -4.84 -0.83
N PRO A 284 -31.39 -5.75 -0.57
CA PRO A 284 -32.01 -5.89 0.75
C PRO A 284 -30.95 -6.08 1.85
N GLY A 285 -31.18 -5.48 3.01
CA GLY A 285 -30.29 -5.54 4.17
C GLY A 285 -29.12 -4.56 4.18
N ILE A 286 -28.96 -3.74 3.13
CA ILE A 286 -28.04 -2.60 3.11
C ILE A 286 -28.85 -1.31 3.18
N SER A 287 -28.58 -0.46 4.17
CA SER A 287 -29.24 0.86 4.33
C SER A 287 -28.56 1.95 3.52
N VAL A 288 -27.23 1.91 3.43
CA VAL A 288 -26.40 2.83 2.63
C VAL A 288 -25.47 2.00 1.75
N GLY A 289 -25.66 2.10 0.43
CA GLY A 289 -24.82 1.41 -0.56
C GLY A 289 -23.61 2.22 -1.02
N ALA A 290 -22.62 1.56 -1.60
CA ALA A 290 -21.33 2.15 -1.95
C ALA A 290 -21.44 3.25 -3.02
N GLY A 291 -20.80 4.40 -2.77
CA GLY A 291 -20.73 5.53 -3.71
C GLY A 291 -19.89 5.25 -4.98
N PRO A 292 -19.84 6.19 -5.96
CA PRO A 292 -19.08 6.00 -7.20
C PRO A 292 -17.59 5.73 -7.00
N ARG A 293 -17.00 6.20 -5.89
CA ARG A 293 -15.62 5.89 -5.51
C ARG A 293 -15.36 4.40 -5.29
N GLY A 294 -16.39 3.62 -4.95
CA GLY A 294 -16.32 2.16 -4.90
C GLY A 294 -15.89 1.55 -6.23
N SER A 295 -16.45 1.97 -7.37
CA SER A 295 -16.09 1.36 -8.67
C SER A 295 -14.68 1.73 -9.11
N ILE A 296 -14.26 2.97 -8.83
CA ILE A 296 -12.88 3.44 -9.03
C ILE A 296 -11.91 2.60 -8.18
N ALA A 297 -12.26 2.33 -6.92
CA ALA A 297 -11.45 1.52 -6.01
C ALA A 297 -11.35 0.05 -6.45
N LEU A 298 -12.46 -0.55 -6.91
CA LEU A 298 -12.47 -1.91 -7.48
C LEU A 298 -11.47 -2.02 -8.64
N VAL A 299 -11.55 -1.13 -9.62
CA VAL A 299 -10.68 -1.16 -10.80
C VAL A 299 -9.21 -0.94 -10.42
N ARG A 300 -8.91 0.00 -9.50
CA ARG A 300 -7.53 0.25 -9.02
C ARG A 300 -6.92 -0.98 -8.35
N ILE A 301 -7.66 -1.66 -7.47
CA ILE A 301 -7.18 -2.87 -6.78
C ILE A 301 -7.10 -4.07 -7.74
N ALA A 302 -8.08 -4.22 -8.64
CA ALA A 302 -8.08 -5.31 -9.62
C ALA A 302 -6.93 -5.21 -10.63
N ARG A 303 -6.50 -3.99 -11.00
CA ARG A 303 -5.26 -3.76 -11.76
C ARG A 303 -4.01 -4.25 -10.99
N ALA A 304 -3.92 -3.94 -9.69
CA ALA A 304 -2.82 -4.41 -8.87
C ALA A 304 -2.82 -5.96 -8.74
N PHE A 305 -4.00 -6.57 -8.58
CA PHE A 305 -4.13 -8.04 -8.60
C PHE A 305 -3.77 -8.66 -9.95
N ALA A 306 -4.13 -8.05 -11.08
CA ALA A 306 -3.70 -8.51 -12.39
C ALA A 306 -2.16 -8.57 -12.50
N LEU A 307 -1.44 -7.52 -12.08
CA LEU A 307 0.02 -7.51 -12.05
C LEU A 307 0.60 -8.60 -11.13
N MET A 308 0.05 -8.75 -9.92
CA MET A 308 0.46 -9.79 -8.96
C MET A 308 0.17 -11.22 -9.45
N ASN A 309 -0.78 -11.35 -10.39
CA ASN A 309 -1.15 -12.56 -11.11
C ASN A 309 -0.45 -12.69 -12.49
N LYS A 310 0.57 -11.86 -12.76
CA LYS A 310 1.40 -11.88 -13.98
C LYS A 310 0.64 -11.57 -15.29
N ARG A 311 -0.39 -10.73 -15.22
CA ARG A 311 -1.22 -10.29 -16.36
C ARG A 311 -1.18 -8.78 -16.53
N ASP A 312 -1.22 -8.32 -17.77
CA ASP A 312 -1.31 -6.91 -18.16
C ASP A 312 -2.75 -6.43 -18.45
N PHE A 313 -3.73 -7.29 -18.21
CA PHE A 313 -5.17 -7.01 -18.29
C PHE A 313 -5.95 -7.54 -17.07
N VAL A 314 -7.01 -6.83 -16.70
CA VAL A 314 -7.92 -7.18 -15.59
C VAL A 314 -9.00 -8.15 -16.03
N THR A 315 -9.27 -9.15 -15.20
CA THR A 315 -10.36 -10.13 -15.40
C THR A 315 -11.52 -9.89 -14.43
N PRO A 316 -12.73 -10.41 -14.70
CA PRO A 316 -13.83 -10.38 -13.73
C PRO A 316 -13.50 -11.04 -12.38
N ALA A 317 -12.57 -12.00 -12.37
CA ALA A 317 -12.10 -12.64 -11.13
C ALA A 317 -11.30 -11.66 -10.24
N ASP A 318 -10.50 -10.76 -10.82
CA ASP A 318 -9.79 -9.73 -10.06
C ASP A 318 -10.76 -8.72 -9.43
N ILE A 319 -11.83 -8.36 -10.17
CA ILE A 319 -12.92 -7.51 -9.64
C ILE A 319 -13.64 -8.20 -8.48
N LYS A 320 -13.99 -9.49 -8.61
CA LYS A 320 -14.58 -10.27 -7.50
C LYS A 320 -13.67 -10.32 -6.28
N ALA A 321 -12.37 -10.60 -6.47
CA ALA A 321 -11.39 -10.63 -5.38
C ALA A 321 -11.19 -9.26 -4.71
N ALA A 322 -11.33 -8.16 -5.47
CA ALA A 322 -11.29 -6.80 -4.94
C ALA A 322 -12.58 -6.39 -4.21
N SER A 323 -13.70 -7.08 -4.44
CA SER A 323 -15.03 -6.62 -4.01
C SER A 323 -15.18 -6.51 -2.49
N LEU A 324 -14.90 -7.59 -1.74
CA LEU A 324 -15.07 -7.54 -0.28
C LEU A 324 -14.14 -6.49 0.39
N PRO A 325 -12.81 -6.42 0.10
CA PRO A 325 -11.95 -5.42 0.72
C PRO A 325 -12.28 -3.97 0.34
N VAL A 326 -12.84 -3.74 -0.85
CA VAL A 326 -13.20 -2.40 -1.33
C VAL A 326 -14.56 -1.93 -0.79
N LEU A 327 -15.52 -2.83 -0.60
CA LEU A 327 -16.93 -2.47 -0.35
C LEU A 327 -17.35 -2.59 1.12
N ARG A 328 -16.71 -3.45 1.93
CA ARG A 328 -17.14 -3.73 3.32
C ARG A 328 -17.19 -2.52 4.26
N HIS A 329 -16.42 -1.47 3.98
CA HIS A 329 -16.38 -0.20 4.72
C HIS A 329 -17.05 0.97 3.98
N ARG A 330 -17.71 0.66 2.86
CA ARG A 330 -18.49 1.59 2.02
C ARG A 330 -19.99 1.23 2.00
N VAL A 331 -20.41 0.29 2.84
CA VAL A 331 -21.81 -0.08 3.02
C VAL A 331 -22.18 -0.04 4.49
N ALA A 332 -23.38 0.42 4.80
CA ALA A 332 -24.00 0.32 6.13
C ALA A 332 -25.12 -0.71 6.09
N LEU A 333 -25.22 -1.54 7.12
CA LEU A 333 -26.29 -2.53 7.24
C LEU A 333 -27.63 -1.86 7.56
N SER A 334 -28.73 -2.55 7.26
CA SER A 334 -30.04 -2.15 7.79
C SER A 334 -30.18 -2.61 9.25
N PRO A 335 -30.90 -1.87 10.12
CA PRO A 335 -31.06 -2.26 11.52
C PRO A 335 -31.64 -3.67 11.71
N GLU A 336 -32.50 -4.11 10.79
CA GLU A 336 -33.05 -5.47 10.77
C GLU A 336 -31.95 -6.52 10.54
N SER A 337 -31.01 -6.24 9.63
CA SER A 337 -29.89 -7.14 9.32
C SER A 337 -28.87 -7.23 10.46
N GLU A 338 -28.67 -6.13 11.19
CA GLU A 338 -27.84 -6.11 12.40
C GLU A 338 -28.50 -6.93 13.53
N LEU A 339 -29.82 -6.81 13.70
CA LEU A 339 -30.58 -7.62 14.67
C LEU A 339 -30.60 -9.12 14.32
N ASP A 340 -30.65 -9.46 13.04
CA ASP A 340 -30.52 -10.84 12.54
C ASP A 340 -29.07 -11.38 12.61
N GLY A 341 -28.10 -10.56 13.04
CA GLY A 341 -26.70 -10.96 13.20
C GLY A 341 -25.94 -11.17 11.87
N LEU A 342 -26.44 -10.60 10.76
CA LEU A 342 -25.80 -10.70 9.46
C LEU A 342 -24.59 -9.77 9.37
N SER A 343 -23.47 -10.26 8.83
CA SER A 343 -22.30 -9.43 8.54
C SER A 343 -22.40 -8.79 7.14
N SER A 344 -21.77 -7.62 6.97
CA SER A 344 -21.66 -6.97 5.65
C SER A 344 -20.92 -7.84 4.64
N ASP A 345 -19.89 -8.59 5.06
CA ASP A 345 -19.19 -9.56 4.21
C ASP A 345 -20.12 -10.69 3.72
N ASN A 346 -21.04 -11.19 4.54
CA ASN A 346 -21.98 -12.25 4.13
C ASN A 346 -22.96 -11.73 3.06
N ILE A 347 -23.58 -10.56 3.30
CA ILE A 347 -24.53 -9.95 2.36
C ILE A 347 -23.84 -9.60 1.04
N LEU A 348 -22.65 -8.98 1.11
CA LEU A 348 -21.86 -8.64 -0.08
C LEU A 348 -21.47 -9.89 -0.86
N SER A 349 -20.99 -10.96 -0.20
CA SER A 349 -20.60 -12.20 -0.88
C SER A 349 -21.76 -12.81 -1.68
N ASN A 350 -22.92 -12.99 -1.02
CA ASN A 350 -24.12 -13.52 -1.65
C ASN A 350 -24.58 -12.65 -2.83
N MET A 351 -24.52 -11.32 -2.69
CA MET A 351 -24.85 -10.38 -3.76
C MET A 351 -23.88 -10.50 -4.95
N ILE A 352 -22.56 -10.56 -4.71
CA ILE A 352 -21.52 -10.65 -5.76
C ILE A 352 -21.65 -11.96 -6.57
N GLU A 353 -22.05 -13.06 -5.94
CA GLU A 353 -22.25 -14.34 -6.62
C GLU A 353 -23.41 -14.31 -7.62
N GLN A 354 -24.51 -13.61 -7.30
CA GLN A 354 -25.69 -13.49 -8.16
C GLN A 354 -25.45 -12.61 -9.41
N ILE A 355 -24.48 -11.69 -9.36
CA ILE A 355 -24.21 -10.77 -10.48
C ILE A 355 -23.37 -11.50 -11.54
N ALA A 356 -24.05 -11.87 -12.63
CA ALA A 356 -23.43 -12.50 -13.80
C ALA A 356 -22.22 -11.69 -14.31
N ALA A 357 -21.05 -12.30 -14.23
CA ALA A 357 -19.81 -11.81 -14.81
C ALA A 357 -19.91 -11.77 -16.35
N PRO A 358 -19.25 -10.80 -17.01
CA PRO A 358 -19.19 -10.78 -18.46
C PRO A 358 -18.47 -12.04 -18.97
N ARG A 359 -18.96 -12.57 -20.10
CA ARG A 359 -18.25 -13.62 -20.82
C ARG A 359 -17.10 -12.98 -21.59
N ALA A 360 -15.93 -13.62 -21.53
CA ALA A 360 -14.75 -13.26 -22.32
C ALA A 360 -14.97 -13.61 -23.81
#